data_AF-A0AAV7SMS1-F1
#
_entry.id   AF-A0AAV7SMS1-F1
#
_cell.length_a   1.000
_cell.length_b   1.000
_cell.length_c   1.000
_cell.angle_alpha   90.00
_cell.angle_beta   90.00
_cell.angle_gamma   90.00
#
_symmetry.space_group_name_H-M   'P 1'
#
loop_
_entity.id
_entity.type
_entity.pdbx_description
1 polymer ?
#
loop_
_entity_poly.entity_id
_entity_poly.type
_entity_poly.pdbx_seq_one_letter_code
_entity_poly.pdbx_strand_id
1 'polypeptide(L)'
;MAWNLPNEFQYCLNTITTLQTPGKKNLVIWGRKTSEQFKGDYMPLRNCLTVLLSTTLSSLPMHADIICRDFEDAIQLAHTSPLSEQIETIWVLGGVKLFEEAVKHPLCSRIYFTDVMAHFNCDVFFPEFDEEIFKLVEEFPGISSEIQEENGIKYQFRLFAKQ
;
A
#
# COMPACT_ATOMS: atom_id res chain seq x y z
N MET A 1 -6.42 13.64 -3.37
CA MET A 1 -5.21 13.27 -4.14
C MET A 1 -4.91 14.37 -5.15
N ALA A 2 -3.67 14.43 -5.66
CA ALA A 2 -3.26 15.45 -6.63
C ALA A 2 -3.87 15.23 -8.03
N TRP A 3 -4.36 14.03 -8.31
CA TRP A 3 -5.03 13.62 -9.55
C TRP A 3 -6.33 12.86 -9.26
N ASN A 4 -7.11 12.62 -10.33
CA ASN A 4 -8.33 11.80 -10.32
C ASN A 4 -8.20 10.68 -11.36
N LEU A 5 -7.87 9.47 -10.91
CA LEU A 5 -7.65 8.27 -11.75
C LEU A 5 -8.45 7.09 -11.16
N PRO A 6 -9.77 6.98 -11.43
CA PRO A 6 -10.61 5.96 -10.82
C PRO A 6 -10.23 4.52 -11.17
N ASN A 7 -9.78 4.17 -12.39
CA ASN A 7 -9.41 2.76 -12.65
C ASN A 7 -8.00 2.44 -12.12
N GLU A 8 -7.11 3.43 -12.00
CA GLU A 8 -5.86 3.29 -11.24
C GLU A 8 -6.14 2.94 -9.77
N PHE A 9 -7.07 3.68 -9.16
CA PHE A 9 -7.49 3.42 -7.78
C PHE A 9 -8.14 2.03 -7.64
N GLN A 10 -8.99 1.64 -8.59
CA GLN A 10 -9.59 0.31 -8.62
C GLN A 10 -8.55 -0.80 -8.80
N TYR A 11 -7.53 -0.57 -9.64
CA TYR A 11 -6.40 -1.48 -9.78
C TYR A 11 -5.67 -1.65 -8.44
N CYS A 12 -5.33 -0.54 -7.77
CA CYS A 12 -4.71 -0.57 -6.44
C CYS A 12 -5.53 -1.40 -5.45
N LEU A 13 -6.84 -1.14 -5.34
CA LEU A 13 -7.75 -1.92 -4.49
C LEU A 13 -7.77 -3.41 -4.85
N ASN A 14 -7.81 -3.75 -6.14
CA ASN A 14 -7.82 -5.14 -6.58
C ASN A 14 -6.50 -5.83 -6.22
N THR A 15 -5.35 -5.18 -6.45
CA THR A 15 -4.03 -5.69 -6.10
C THR A 15 -3.92 -5.98 -4.60
N ILE A 16 -4.40 -5.05 -3.75
CA ILE A 16 -4.32 -5.18 -2.30
C ILE A 16 -5.27 -6.25 -1.76
N THR A 17 -6.45 -6.42 -2.35
CA THR A 17 -7.51 -7.30 -1.82
C THR A 17 -7.51 -8.70 -2.42
N THR A 18 -6.70 -8.92 -3.47
CA THR A 18 -6.51 -10.25 -4.08
C THR A 18 -5.72 -11.15 -3.13
N LEU A 19 -6.18 -12.40 -3.00
CA LEU A 19 -5.52 -13.46 -2.26
C LEU A 19 -5.15 -14.59 -3.20
N GLN A 20 -4.02 -15.24 -2.95
CA GLN A 20 -3.62 -16.48 -3.60
C GLN A 20 -4.07 -17.71 -2.79
N THR A 21 -4.14 -17.58 -1.47
CA THR A 21 -4.42 -18.68 -0.53
C THR A 21 -5.82 -18.51 0.09
N PRO A 22 -6.75 -19.43 -0.16
CA PRO A 22 -8.08 -19.40 0.48
C PRO A 22 -7.98 -19.41 2.00
N GLY A 23 -8.81 -18.60 2.66
CA GLY A 23 -8.89 -18.51 4.12
C GLY A 23 -7.82 -17.64 4.79
N LYS A 24 -6.84 -17.12 4.03
CA LYS A 24 -5.92 -16.08 4.50
C LYS A 24 -6.54 -14.69 4.38
N LYS A 25 -5.84 -13.70 4.90
CA LYS A 25 -6.11 -12.27 4.73
C LYS A 25 -4.84 -11.52 4.38
N ASN A 26 -4.98 -10.37 3.74
CA ASN A 26 -3.89 -9.41 3.65
C ASN A 26 -3.91 -8.47 4.85
N LEU A 27 -2.75 -7.95 5.25
CA LEU A 27 -2.62 -6.94 6.29
C LEU A 27 -2.27 -5.61 5.63
N VAL A 28 -3.12 -4.60 5.78
CA VAL A 28 -2.91 -3.27 5.22
C VAL A 28 -2.45 -2.34 6.33
N ILE A 29 -1.30 -1.71 6.17
CA ILE A 29 -0.73 -0.75 7.11
C ILE A 29 -0.76 0.64 6.46
N TRP A 30 -1.38 1.60 7.14
CA TRP A 30 -1.36 3.00 6.74
C TRP A 30 -1.24 3.97 7.91
N GLY A 31 -0.74 5.17 7.63
CA GLY A 31 -0.72 6.27 8.57
C GLY A 31 -2.10 6.93 8.73
N ARG A 32 -2.33 7.55 9.89
CA ARG A 32 -3.59 8.25 10.22
C ARG A 32 -4.13 9.14 9.11
N LYS A 33 -3.32 10.07 8.61
CA LYS A 33 -3.71 11.05 7.57
C LYS A 33 -4.13 10.37 6.26
N THR A 34 -3.43 9.30 5.86
CA THR A 34 -3.77 8.55 4.64
C THR A 34 -5.12 7.87 4.80
N SER A 35 -5.37 7.22 5.94
CA SER A 35 -6.65 6.56 6.21
C SER A 35 -7.82 7.55 6.22
N GLU A 36 -7.61 8.77 6.74
CA GLU A 36 -8.64 9.81 6.79
C GLU A 36 -9.03 10.33 5.40
N GLN A 37 -8.16 10.20 4.39
CA GLN A 37 -8.47 10.54 3.00
C GLN A 37 -9.23 9.42 2.27
N PHE A 38 -9.05 8.19 2.73
CA PHE A 38 -9.78 7.02 2.27
C PHE A 38 -11.15 6.95 2.97
N LYS A 39 -12.13 7.73 2.48
CA LYS A 39 -13.52 7.70 2.93
C LYS A 39 -14.43 7.12 1.84
N GLY A 40 -15.47 6.38 2.23
CA GLY A 40 -16.52 5.90 1.33
C GLY A 40 -16.81 4.41 1.46
N ASP A 41 -17.59 3.89 0.51
CA ASP A 41 -18.15 2.52 0.49
C ASP A 41 -17.10 1.40 0.28
N TYR A 42 -15.82 1.76 0.13
CA TYR A 42 -14.72 0.82 -0.05
C TYR A 42 -14.20 0.24 1.27
N MET A 43 -14.59 0.82 2.41
CA MET A 43 -14.24 0.33 3.73
C MET A 43 -15.39 -0.49 4.34
N PRO A 44 -15.10 -1.62 5.01
CA PRO A 44 -13.77 -2.23 5.18
C PRO A 44 -13.25 -2.86 3.88
N LEU A 45 -11.93 -2.83 3.68
CA LEU A 45 -11.29 -3.47 2.54
C LEU A 45 -11.54 -4.99 2.58
N ARG A 46 -12.10 -5.53 1.50
CA ARG A 46 -12.36 -6.97 1.38
C ARG A 46 -11.06 -7.75 1.60
N ASN A 47 -11.16 -8.90 2.28
CA ASN A 47 -10.03 -9.81 2.53
C ASN A 47 -8.85 -9.21 3.31
N CYS A 48 -9.01 -8.01 3.88
CA CYS A 48 -7.94 -7.32 4.58
C CYS A 48 -8.22 -7.22 6.08
N LEU A 49 -7.15 -7.16 6.86
CA LEU A 49 -7.11 -6.54 8.18
C LEU A 49 -6.37 -5.21 8.04
N THR A 50 -6.87 -4.18 8.70
CA THR A 50 -6.37 -2.81 8.56
C THR A 50 -5.70 -2.35 9.86
N VAL A 51 -4.42 -2.01 9.77
CA VAL A 51 -3.61 -1.46 10.85
C VAL A 51 -3.42 0.03 10.63
N LEU A 52 -3.84 0.82 11.61
CA LEU A 52 -3.68 2.25 11.64
C LEU A 52 -2.51 2.65 12.53
N LEU A 53 -1.52 3.35 11.97
CA LEU A 53 -0.41 3.90 12.75
C LEU A 53 -0.81 5.23 13.38
N SER A 54 -0.84 5.26 14.71
CA SER A 54 -1.10 6.48 15.48
C SER A 54 -0.55 6.42 16.90
N THR A 55 0.07 7.52 17.33
CA THR A 55 0.51 7.72 18.72
C THR A 55 -0.48 8.53 19.56
N THR A 56 -1.53 9.09 18.94
CA THR A 56 -2.45 10.04 19.58
C THR A 56 -3.88 9.53 19.70
N LEU A 57 -4.25 8.50 18.93
CA LEU A 57 -5.60 7.96 18.99
C LEU A 57 -5.80 7.17 20.27
N SER A 58 -6.89 7.48 20.97
CA SER A 58 -7.33 6.77 22.18
C SER A 58 -8.42 5.73 21.90
N SER A 59 -8.98 5.71 20.69
CA SER A 59 -10.03 4.78 20.28
C SER A 59 -9.85 4.35 18.82
N LEU A 60 -10.31 3.14 18.52
CA LEU A 60 -10.25 2.55 17.18
C LEU A 60 -11.28 3.21 16.25
N PRO A 61 -10.85 3.83 15.13
CA PRO A 61 -11.78 4.32 14.11
C PRO A 61 -12.55 3.17 13.44
N MET A 62 -13.76 3.44 12.93
CA MET A 62 -14.60 2.41 12.30
C MET A 62 -13.96 1.71 11.09
N HIS A 63 -13.01 2.37 10.41
CA HIS A 63 -12.33 1.87 9.22
C HIS A 63 -10.98 1.20 9.52
N ALA A 64 -10.67 0.96 10.80
CA ALA A 64 -9.46 0.28 11.24
C ALA A 64 -9.83 -0.91 12.11
N ASP A 65 -9.08 -2.02 11.98
CA ASP A 65 -9.22 -3.19 12.84
C ASP A 65 -8.28 -3.10 14.05
N ILE A 66 -7.11 -2.47 13.87
CA ILE A 66 -6.03 -2.41 14.87
C ILE A 66 -5.34 -1.04 14.85
N ILE A 67 -4.89 -0.57 16.02
CA ILE A 67 -3.98 0.58 16.14
C ILE A 67 -2.60 0.09 16.60
N CYS A 68 -1.56 0.48 15.89
CA CYS A 68 -0.16 0.32 16.30
C CYS A 68 0.47 1.71 16.48
N ARG A 69 1.50 1.82 17.32
CA ARG A 69 2.15 3.11 17.59
C ARG A 69 3.14 3.49 16.49
N ASP A 70 3.80 2.49 15.93
CA ASP A 70 4.78 2.64 14.86
C ASP A 70 4.75 1.42 13.91
N PHE A 71 5.60 1.46 12.89
CA PHE A 71 5.66 0.44 11.85
C PHE A 71 6.19 -0.89 12.39
N GLU A 72 7.18 -0.87 13.29
CA GLU A 72 7.77 -2.09 13.84
C GLU A 72 6.77 -2.87 14.68
N ASP A 73 5.96 -2.18 15.51
CA ASP A 73 4.86 -2.78 16.24
C ASP A 73 3.88 -3.51 15.30
N ALA A 74 3.59 -2.93 14.12
CA ALA A 74 2.69 -3.53 13.13
C ALA A 74 3.31 -4.76 12.45
N ILE A 75 4.61 -4.74 12.17
CA ILE A 75 5.35 -5.88 11.63
C ILE A 75 5.40 -7.01 12.67
N GLN A 76 5.78 -6.71 13.90
CA GLN A 76 5.85 -7.69 14.99
C GLN A 76 4.48 -8.34 15.23
N LEU A 77 3.41 -7.55 15.21
CA LEU A 77 2.04 -8.04 15.30
C LEU A 77 1.73 -9.02 14.17
N ALA A 78 2.07 -8.69 12.92
CA ALA A 78 1.87 -9.55 11.75
C ALA A 78 2.62 -10.89 11.85
N HIS A 79 3.74 -10.92 12.57
CA HIS A 79 4.56 -12.11 12.79
C HIS A 79 4.18 -12.92 14.05
N THR A 80 3.24 -12.43 14.86
CA THR A 80 2.84 -13.08 16.11
C THR A 80 1.57 -13.93 15.93
N SER A 81 1.57 -15.16 16.48
CA SER A 81 0.39 -16.03 16.46
C SER A 81 -0.75 -15.44 17.32
N PRO A 82 -2.02 -15.55 16.91
CA PRO A 82 -2.54 -16.31 15.77
C PRO A 82 -2.57 -15.52 14.45
N LEU A 83 -2.09 -14.28 14.41
CA LEU A 83 -2.22 -13.43 13.23
C LEU A 83 -1.28 -13.88 12.12
N SER A 84 -0.05 -14.29 12.44
CA SER A 84 0.92 -14.80 11.45
C SER A 84 0.41 -16.02 10.68
N GLU A 85 -0.50 -16.80 11.25
CA GLU A 85 -1.12 -17.94 10.59
C GLU A 85 -2.27 -17.53 9.65
N GLN A 86 -2.72 -16.29 9.70
CA GLN A 86 -3.83 -15.76 8.90
C GLN A 86 -3.36 -14.82 7.80
N ILE A 87 -2.21 -14.15 7.96
CA ILE A 87 -1.72 -13.17 6.99
C ILE A 87 -1.01 -13.85 5.81
N GLU A 88 -1.36 -13.43 4.60
CA GLU A 88 -0.68 -13.79 3.36
C GLU A 88 0.33 -12.71 2.94
N THR A 89 -0.14 -11.47 2.75
CA THR A 89 0.70 -10.35 2.33
C THR A 89 0.50 -9.14 3.23
N ILE A 90 1.60 -8.47 3.58
CA ILE A 90 1.59 -7.16 4.25
C ILE A 90 1.71 -6.08 3.16
N TRP A 91 0.72 -5.21 3.05
CA TRP A 91 0.68 -4.06 2.16
C TRP A 91 0.88 -2.77 2.94
N VAL A 92 1.81 -1.92 2.48
CA VAL A 92 2.02 -0.59 3.02
C VAL A 92 1.42 0.43 2.05
N LEU A 93 0.47 1.24 2.50
CA LEU A 93 -0.22 2.25 1.67
C LEU A 93 0.18 3.68 2.01
N GLY A 94 1.30 3.84 2.73
CA GLY A 94 1.84 5.13 3.13
C GLY A 94 1.15 5.74 4.35
N GLY A 95 1.33 7.02 4.67
CA GLY A 95 2.01 8.05 3.88
C GLY A 95 3.53 8.05 3.98
N VAL A 96 4.15 9.18 3.64
CA VAL A 96 5.60 9.29 3.37
C VAL A 96 6.49 8.71 4.45
N LYS A 97 6.28 9.04 5.72
CA LYS A 97 7.09 8.47 6.82
C LYS A 97 7.04 6.94 6.85
N LEU A 98 5.85 6.39 6.64
CA LEU A 98 5.66 4.93 6.60
C LEU A 98 6.32 4.34 5.36
N PHE A 99 6.25 4.99 4.21
CA PHE A 99 7.02 4.55 3.04
C PHE A 99 8.53 4.62 3.30
N GLU A 100 9.06 5.70 3.88
CA GLU A 100 10.48 5.87 4.20
C GLU A 100 11.02 4.73 5.07
N GLU A 101 10.24 4.30 6.07
CA GLU A 101 10.55 3.16 6.93
C GLU A 101 10.41 1.83 6.15
N ALA A 102 9.31 1.65 5.43
CA ALA A 102 9.00 0.41 4.74
C ALA A 102 10.00 0.09 3.62
N VAL A 103 10.39 1.05 2.77
CA VAL A 103 11.27 0.75 1.63
C VAL A 103 12.68 0.37 2.08
N LYS A 104 13.11 0.85 3.25
CA LYS A 104 14.39 0.50 3.88
C LYS A 104 14.32 -0.79 4.70
N HIS A 105 13.11 -1.30 4.96
CA HIS A 105 12.91 -2.46 5.82
C HIS A 105 13.40 -3.73 5.12
N PRO A 106 14.11 -4.65 5.82
CA PRO A 106 14.63 -5.88 5.21
C PRO A 106 13.56 -6.76 4.58
N LEU A 107 12.32 -6.73 5.13
CA LEU A 107 11.19 -7.51 4.63
C LEU A 107 10.49 -6.90 3.39
N CYS A 108 10.82 -5.68 2.99
CA CYS A 108 10.26 -5.11 1.77
C CYS A 108 10.84 -5.83 0.56
N SER A 109 10.00 -6.59 -0.12
CA SER A 109 10.38 -7.40 -1.29
C SER A 109 9.97 -6.75 -2.61
N ARG A 110 8.93 -5.93 -2.61
CA ARG A 110 8.32 -5.36 -3.82
C ARG A 110 7.79 -3.95 -3.57
N ILE A 111 7.87 -3.12 -4.61
CA ILE A 111 7.27 -1.79 -4.68
C ILE A 111 6.34 -1.79 -5.89
N TYR A 112 5.04 -1.66 -5.64
CA TYR A 112 4.04 -1.45 -6.67
C TYR A 112 3.91 0.04 -6.89
N PHE A 113 4.21 0.50 -8.10
CA PHE A 113 4.39 1.90 -8.40
C PHE A 113 3.54 2.29 -9.61
N THR A 114 2.63 3.25 -9.43
CA THR A 114 1.92 3.88 -10.55
C THR A 114 2.72 5.12 -10.98
N ASP A 115 3.38 5.05 -12.13
CA ASP A 115 4.09 6.19 -12.72
C ASP A 115 3.08 7.12 -13.42
N VAL A 116 2.71 8.21 -12.74
CA VAL A 116 1.80 9.22 -13.28
C VAL A 116 2.59 10.25 -14.09
N MET A 117 2.39 10.24 -15.41
CA MET A 117 3.17 11.01 -16.39
C MET A 117 2.64 12.44 -16.56
N ALA A 118 2.47 13.15 -15.45
CA ALA A 118 1.98 14.53 -15.40
C ALA A 118 2.52 15.30 -14.19
N HIS A 119 2.49 16.62 -14.25
CA HIS A 119 2.94 17.50 -13.17
C HIS A 119 1.75 18.07 -12.38
N PHE A 120 1.83 17.99 -11.06
CA PHE A 120 0.84 18.52 -10.13
C PHE A 120 1.53 19.31 -9.00
N ASN A 121 0.79 20.22 -8.38
CA ASN A 121 1.24 20.88 -7.16
C ASN A 121 1.07 19.91 -5.98
N CYS A 122 2.17 19.33 -5.52
CA CYS A 122 2.22 18.39 -4.41
C CYS A 122 2.95 19.01 -3.21
N ASP A 123 2.47 18.70 -2.00
CA ASP A 123 3.08 19.09 -0.72
C ASP A 123 3.82 17.91 -0.03
N VAL A 124 3.68 16.72 -0.60
CA VAL A 124 4.13 15.44 -0.06
C VAL A 124 4.69 14.60 -1.21
N PHE A 125 5.87 13.99 -1.03
CA PHE A 125 6.60 13.27 -2.08
C PHE A 125 6.97 11.86 -1.62
N PHE A 126 6.90 10.88 -2.52
CA PHE A 126 7.35 9.51 -2.25
C PHE A 126 8.87 9.52 -1.98
N PRO A 127 9.37 8.73 -1.02
CA PRO A 127 10.81 8.68 -0.75
C PRO A 127 11.58 8.06 -1.90
N GLU A 128 12.81 8.52 -2.12
CA GLU A 128 13.75 7.85 -3.02
C GLU A 128 14.05 6.44 -2.50
N PHE A 129 14.22 5.50 -3.43
CA PHE A 129 14.64 4.13 -3.15
C PHE A 129 15.74 3.72 -4.12
N ASP A 130 16.57 2.78 -3.68
CA ASP A 130 17.75 2.37 -4.43
C ASP A 130 17.36 1.42 -5.58
N GLU A 131 17.46 1.88 -6.82
CA GLU A 131 17.22 1.10 -8.02
C GLU A 131 18.31 0.04 -8.29
N GLU A 132 19.43 0.05 -7.56
CA GLU A 132 20.37 -1.08 -7.51
C GLU A 132 19.85 -2.23 -6.66
N ILE A 133 19.06 -1.94 -5.64
CA ILE A 133 18.42 -2.94 -4.77
C ILE A 133 17.09 -3.39 -5.37
N PHE A 134 16.25 -2.44 -5.80
CA PHE A 134 14.93 -2.70 -6.35
C PHE A 134 14.94 -2.53 -7.88
N LYS A 135 14.99 -3.66 -8.60
CA LYS A 135 15.04 -3.66 -10.06
C LYS A 135 13.63 -3.72 -10.64
N LEU A 136 13.41 -3.02 -11.76
CA LEU A 136 12.18 -3.09 -12.52
C LEU A 136 11.93 -4.53 -12.99
N VAL A 137 10.71 -5.01 -12.79
CA VAL A 137 10.23 -6.28 -13.31
C VAL A 137 9.51 -5.99 -14.63
N GLU A 138 10.13 -6.37 -15.74
CA GLU A 138 9.63 -6.11 -17.10
C GLU A 138 8.27 -6.77 -17.36
N GLU A 139 8.06 -7.98 -16.83
CA GLU A 139 6.83 -8.75 -16.99
C GLU A 139 6.39 -9.35 -15.65
N PHE A 140 5.17 -9.03 -15.23
CA PHE A 140 4.56 -9.64 -14.05
C PHE A 140 3.09 -9.97 -14.29
N PRO A 141 2.63 -11.21 -14.00
CA PRO A 141 1.23 -11.58 -14.19
C PRO A 141 0.26 -10.61 -13.49
N GLY A 142 -0.69 -10.08 -14.24
CA GLY A 142 -1.72 -9.17 -13.73
C GLY A 142 -1.31 -7.69 -13.67
N ILE A 143 -0.11 -7.33 -14.15
CA ILE A 143 0.34 -5.94 -14.28
C ILE A 143 0.56 -5.66 -15.76
N SER A 144 -0.21 -4.72 -16.32
CA SER A 144 0.00 -4.27 -17.70
C SER A 144 1.17 -3.31 -17.75
N SER A 145 2.12 -3.57 -18.66
CA SER A 145 3.20 -2.64 -18.99
C SER A 145 2.77 -1.56 -19.99
N GLU A 146 1.53 -1.59 -20.48
CA GLU A 146 1.01 -0.57 -21.39
C GLU A 146 0.69 0.75 -20.67
N ILE A 147 0.92 1.86 -21.37
CA ILE A 147 0.49 3.18 -20.91
C ILE A 147 -1.03 3.24 -20.92
N GLN A 148 -1.60 3.56 -19.77
CA GLN A 148 -3.01 3.85 -19.58
C GLN A 148 -3.26 5.36 -19.69
N GLU A 149 -4.50 5.75 -19.98
CA GLU A 149 -4.90 7.15 -19.99
C GLU A 149 -6.30 7.30 -19.40
N GLU A 150 -6.43 8.19 -18.41
CA GLU A 150 -7.71 8.56 -17.80
C GLU A 150 -7.77 10.05 -17.57
N ASN A 151 -8.90 10.68 -17.89
CA ASN A 151 -9.09 12.11 -17.69
C ASN A 151 -7.97 12.97 -18.32
N GLY A 152 -7.38 12.52 -19.43
CA GLY A 152 -6.27 13.17 -20.12
C GLY A 152 -4.91 13.05 -19.42
N ILE A 153 -4.79 12.19 -18.40
CA ILE A 153 -3.58 11.92 -17.65
C ILE A 153 -3.09 10.52 -18.01
N LYS A 154 -1.85 10.43 -18.49
CA LYS A 154 -1.19 9.16 -18.78
C LYS A 154 -0.54 8.60 -17.54
N TYR A 155 -0.59 7.29 -17.36
CA TYR A 155 0.11 6.60 -16.29
C TYR A 155 0.47 5.16 -16.67
N GLN A 156 1.40 4.56 -15.95
CA GLN A 156 1.85 3.18 -16.18
C GLN A 156 2.02 2.46 -14.85
N PHE A 157 1.59 1.21 -14.77
CA PHE A 157 1.88 0.36 -13.61
C PHE A 157 3.29 -0.23 -13.75
N ARG A 158 4.09 -0.10 -12.70
CA ARG A 158 5.44 -0.65 -12.60
C ARG A 158 5.56 -1.47 -11.32
N LEU A 159 6.34 -2.54 -11.40
CA LEU A 159 6.71 -3.36 -10.25
C LEU A 159 8.22 -3.34 -10.13
N PHE A 160 8.72 -2.92 -8.97
CA PHE A 160 10.12 -3.10 -8.61
C PHE A 160 10.23 -4.22 -7.60
N ALA A 161 11.18 -5.12 -7.78
CA ALA A 161 11.45 -6.23 -6.87
C ALA A 161 12.87 -6.16 -6.35
N LYS A 162 13.03 -6.46 -5.06
CA LYS A 162 14.33 -6.53 -4.39
C LYS A 162 15.13 -7.72 -4.92
N GLN A 163 16.37 -7.49 -5.35
CA GLN A 163 17.32 -8.54 -5.75
C GLN A 163 18.22 -9.00 -4.61
#